data_AF-A0AAQ3Q5R0-F1
#
_entry.id   AF-A0AAQ3Q5R0-F1
#
_cell.length_a   1.000
_cell.length_b   1.000
_cell.length_c   1.000
_cell.angle_alpha   90.00
_cell.angle_beta   90.00
_cell.angle_gamma   90.00
#
_symmetry.space_group_name_H-M   'P 1'
#
loop_
_entity.id
_entity.type
_entity.pdbx_description
1 polymer ?
#
loop_
_entity_poly.entity_id
_entity_poly.type
_entity_poly.pdbx_seq_one_letter_code
_entity_poly.pdbx_strand_id
1 'polypeptide(L)'
;MEMVKLRVELRGEEEMQMEMSGWETPKRAEYRIPAPVRCPAPPRKKSPAPAVGKRRDPPKNGYFHPPDLEALFALAPRREACA
;
A
#
# COMPACT_ATOMS: atom_id res chain seq x y z
N MET A 1 22.23 40.86 26.49
CA MET A 1 22.46 39.57 25.78
C MET A 1 21.17 38.77 25.63
N GLU A 2 20.23 38.83 26.57
CA GLU A 2 18.98 38.06 26.54
C GLU A 2 18.04 38.41 25.37
N MET A 3 17.93 39.70 25.00
CA MET A 3 17.06 40.10 23.88
C MET A 3 17.56 39.62 22.51
N VAL A 4 18.88 39.43 22.37
CA VAL A 4 19.48 38.88 21.15
C VAL A 4 19.23 37.38 21.07
N LYS A 5 19.27 36.68 22.22
CA LYS A 5 18.95 35.26 22.32
C LYS A 5 17.48 34.97 21.96
N LEU A 6 16.55 35.76 22.50
CA LEU A 6 15.11 35.68 22.18
C LEU A 6 14.83 35.91 20.68
N ARG A 7 15.53 36.85 20.04
CA ARG A 7 15.36 37.13 18.60
C ARG A 7 15.91 36.02 17.71
N VAL A 8 16.95 35.33 18.15
CA VAL A 8 17.51 34.16 17.44
C VAL A 8 16.59 32.94 17.60
N GLU A 9 16.04 32.72 18.79
CA GLU A 9 15.09 31.63 19.06
C GLU A 9 13.78 31.81 18.26
N LEU A 10 13.20 33.02 18.24
CA LEU A 10 12.01 33.34 17.43
C LEU A 10 12.24 33.11 15.92
N ARG A 11 13.40 33.50 15.39
CA ARG A 11 13.77 33.24 13.99
C ARG A 11 13.92 31.75 13.70
N GLY A 12 14.52 30.98 14.62
CA GLY A 12 14.69 29.54 14.48
C GLY A 12 13.35 28.77 14.53
N GLU A 13 12.38 29.24 15.33
CA GLU A 13 11.03 28.67 15.38
C GLU A 13 10.21 28.97 14.12
N GLU A 14 10.35 30.17 13.54
CA GLU A 14 9.72 30.57 12.28
C GLU A 14 10.28 29.77 11.08
N GLU A 15 11.60 29.58 11.02
CA GLU A 15 12.28 28.79 9.99
C GLU A 15 11.90 27.30 10.05
N MET A 16 11.77 26.74 11.26
CA MET A 16 11.33 25.35 11.47
C MET A 16 9.85 25.13 11.11
N GLN A 17 8.99 26.14 11.33
CA GLN A 17 7.60 26.13 10.88
C GLN A 17 7.48 26.25 9.35
N MET A 18 8.38 27.00 8.71
CA MET A 18 8.42 27.15 7.25
C MET A 18 8.78 25.84 6.53
N GLU A 19 9.71 25.04 7.06
CA GLU A 19 10.07 23.73 6.47
C GLU A 19 8.94 22.70 6.58
N MET A 20 8.16 22.69 7.67
CA MET A 20 7.05 21.75 7.84
C MET A 20 5.77 22.18 7.10
N SER A 21 5.74 23.38 6.53
CA SER A 21 4.53 23.94 5.87
C SER A 21 4.33 23.43 4.43
N GLY A 22 5.28 22.72 3.83
CA GLY A 22 5.19 22.25 2.44
C GLY A 22 4.41 20.94 2.22
N TRP A 23 4.04 20.24 3.30
CA TRP A 23 3.50 18.87 3.24
C TRP A 23 2.07 18.76 3.79
N GLU A 24 1.28 19.84 3.67
CA GLU A 24 -0.11 19.85 4.11
C GLU A 24 -1.10 19.70 2.94
N THR A 25 -2.22 19.03 3.19
CA THR A 25 -3.33 18.93 2.24
C THR A 25 -3.88 20.32 1.86
N PRO A 26 -4.06 20.64 0.58
CA PRO A 26 -4.63 21.92 0.13
C PRO A 26 -5.98 22.22 0.80
N LYS A 27 -6.11 23.42 1.39
CA LYS A 27 -7.30 23.85 2.16
C LYS A 27 -8.41 24.49 1.31
N ARG A 28 -8.13 24.82 0.03
CA ARG A 28 -9.12 25.46 -0.85
C ARG A 28 -10.26 24.48 -1.14
N ALA A 29 -11.49 25.00 -1.19
CA ALA A 29 -12.70 24.19 -1.33
C ALA A 29 -12.70 23.31 -2.61
N GLU A 30 -12.14 23.82 -3.70
CA GLU A 30 -11.99 23.12 -4.99
C GLU A 30 -11.17 21.83 -4.91
N TYR A 31 -10.21 21.76 -3.98
CA TYR A 31 -9.29 20.62 -3.82
C TYR A 31 -9.63 19.75 -2.60
N ARG A 32 -10.67 20.11 -1.83
CA ARG A 32 -11.06 19.36 -0.64
C ARG A 32 -11.85 18.11 -1.05
N ILE A 33 -11.50 16.97 -0.45
CA ILE A 33 -12.29 15.74 -0.61
C ILE A 33 -13.72 16.03 -0.11
N PRO A 34 -14.77 15.74 -0.90
CA PRO A 34 -16.15 15.93 -0.49
C PRO A 34 -16.45 15.21 0.82
N ALA A 35 -17.37 15.76 1.62
CA ALA A 35 -17.83 15.10 2.82
C ALA A 35 -18.39 13.70 2.48
N PRO A 36 -18.25 12.70 3.37
CA PRO A 36 -18.74 11.36 3.11
C PRO A 36 -20.23 11.41 2.77
N VAL A 37 -20.56 11.06 1.53
CA VAL A 37 -21.94 10.84 1.13
C VAL A 37 -22.44 9.57 1.82
N ARG A 38 -23.70 9.55 2.25
CA ARG A 38 -24.29 8.31 2.79
C ARG A 38 -24.25 7.25 1.72
N CYS A 39 -23.50 6.17 1.98
CA CYS A 39 -23.50 5.00 1.10
C CYS A 39 -24.92 4.46 0.96
N PRO A 40 -25.32 4.00 -0.24
CA PRO A 40 -26.60 3.31 -0.39
C PRO A 40 -26.63 2.07 0.52
N ALA A 41 -27.84 1.64 0.89
CA ALA A 41 -28.00 0.43 1.68
C ALA A 41 -27.35 -0.78 0.97
N PRO A 42 -26.71 -1.70 1.70
CA PRO A 42 -26.03 -2.84 1.10
C PRO A 42 -27.03 -3.70 0.30
N PRO A 43 -26.61 -4.28 -0.83
CA PRO A 43 -27.47 -5.15 -1.61
C PRO A 43 -27.90 -6.36 -0.76
N ARG A 44 -29.18 -6.77 -0.90
CA ARG A 44 -29.71 -7.92 -0.17
C ARG A 44 -29.02 -9.19 -0.67
N LYS A 45 -28.54 -10.02 0.26
CA LYS A 45 -28.01 -11.35 -0.07
C LYS A 45 -29.11 -12.19 -0.71
N LYS A 46 -28.84 -12.79 -1.87
CA LYS A 46 -29.75 -13.77 -2.50
C LYS A 46 -29.90 -14.98 -1.57
N SER A 47 -31.10 -15.59 -1.54
CA SER A 47 -31.28 -16.86 -0.84
C SER A 47 -30.26 -17.89 -1.38
N PRO A 48 -29.70 -18.76 -0.53
CA PRO A 48 -28.82 -19.81 -1.01
C PRO A 48 -29.61 -20.65 -2.04
N ALA A 49 -29.11 -20.67 -3.28
CA ALA A 49 -29.70 -21.49 -4.33
C ALA A 49 -29.73 -22.96 -3.85
N PRO A 50 -30.82 -23.71 -4.08
CA PRO A 50 -30.80 -25.14 -3.82
C PRO A 50 -29.76 -25.76 -4.77
N ALA A 51 -28.73 -26.39 -4.19
CA ALA A 51 -27.70 -27.18 -4.87
C ALA A 51 -26.42 -26.51 -5.43
N VAL A 52 -25.96 -25.35 -4.92
CA VAL A 52 -24.51 -24.98 -5.01
C VAL A 52 -23.80 -25.34 -3.69
N GLY A 53 -24.18 -26.48 -3.12
CA GLY A 53 -23.86 -26.89 -1.74
C GLY A 53 -22.67 -27.85 -1.60
N LYS A 54 -21.97 -28.19 -2.68
CA LYS A 54 -20.71 -28.93 -2.59
C LYS A 54 -19.61 -28.09 -3.19
N ARG A 55 -18.76 -27.51 -2.34
CA ARG A 55 -17.46 -27.03 -2.79
C ARG A 55 -16.77 -28.23 -3.45
N ARG A 56 -16.34 -28.09 -4.70
CA ARG A 56 -15.51 -29.11 -5.35
C ARG A 56 -14.27 -29.30 -4.47
N ASP A 57 -13.92 -30.54 -4.23
CA ASP A 57 -12.66 -30.86 -3.56
C ASP A 57 -11.50 -30.25 -4.36
N PRO A 58 -10.44 -29.78 -3.69
CA PRO A 58 -9.23 -29.35 -4.36
C PRO A 58 -8.69 -30.46 -5.29
N PRO A 59 -8.00 -30.11 -6.38
CA PRO A 59 -7.30 -31.07 -7.21
C PRO A 59 -6.34 -31.92 -6.38
N LYS A 60 -6.31 -33.23 -6.64
CA LYS A 60 -5.49 -34.19 -5.89
C LYS A 60 -3.99 -33.84 -5.87
N ASN A 61 -3.51 -33.17 -6.92
CA ASN A 61 -2.10 -32.86 -7.10
C ASN A 61 -1.79 -31.38 -6.82
N GLY A 62 -2.69 -30.68 -6.13
CA GLY A 62 -2.59 -29.23 -5.93
C GLY A 62 -2.90 -28.43 -7.18
N TYR A 63 -2.94 -27.10 -7.04
CA TYR A 63 -3.20 -26.17 -8.15
C TYR A 63 -1.92 -25.70 -8.84
N PHE A 64 -0.79 -25.74 -8.12
CA PHE A 64 0.50 -25.29 -8.62
C PHE A 64 1.34 -26.50 -8.98
N HIS A 65 1.74 -26.57 -10.25
CA HIS A 65 2.70 -27.52 -10.75
C HIS A 65 3.98 -26.76 -11.06
N PRO A 66 4.95 -26.71 -10.13
CA PRO A 66 6.20 -26.03 -10.40
C PRO A 66 6.91 -26.68 -11.59
N PRO A 67 7.57 -25.89 -12.45
CA PRO A 67 8.45 -26.45 -13.47
C PRO A 67 9.61 -27.19 -12.78
N ASP A 68 10.19 -28.15 -13.50
CA ASP A 68 11.41 -28.82 -13.06
C ASP A 68 12.55 -27.79 -12.97
N LEU A 69 13.10 -27.63 -11.76
CA LEU A 69 14.15 -26.65 -11.50
C LEU A 69 15.45 -27.04 -12.21
N GLU A 70 15.75 -28.33 -12.34
CA GLU A 70 16.96 -28.79 -13.04
C GLU A 70 16.90 -28.43 -14.52
N ALA A 71 15.71 -28.53 -15.14
CA ALA A 71 15.51 -28.08 -16.51
C ALA A 71 15.73 -26.56 -16.70
N LEU A 72 15.48 -25.74 -15.66
CA LEU A 72 15.74 -24.30 -15.73
C LEU A 72 17.25 -23.98 -15.72
N PHE A 73 18.04 -24.73 -14.96
CA PHE A 73 19.47 -24.49 -14.82
C PHE A 73 20.33 -25.25 -15.84
N ALA A 74 19.80 -26.32 -16.46
CA ALA A 74 20.50 -27.09 -17.49
C ALA A 74 20.73 -26.32 -18.81
N LEU A 75 20.01 -25.22 -19.04
CA LEU A 75 20.07 -24.45 -20.29
C LEU A 75 21.25 -23.47 -20.37
N ALA A 76 21.94 -23.20 -19.26
CA ALA A 76 23.04 -22.24 -19.22
C ALA A 76 24.29 -22.85 -18.58
N PRO A 77 25.46 -22.78 -19.24
CA PRO A 77 26.73 -23.13 -18.61
C PRO A 77 26.96 -22.26 -17.36
N ARG A 78 27.12 -22.88 -16.18
CA ARG A 78 27.51 -22.14 -14.98
C ARG A 78 28.96 -21.73 -15.08
N ARG A 79 29.23 -20.44 -14.84
CA ARG A 79 30.58 -19.96 -14.57
C ARG A 79 30.89 -20.24 -13.10
N GLU A 80 31.82 -21.14 -12.84
CA GLU A 80 32.36 -21.36 -11.50
C GLU A 80 33.20 -20.14 -11.09
N ALA A 81 33.07 -19.70 -9.85
CA ALA A 81 33.97 -18.72 -9.26
C ALA A 81 35.07 -19.49 -8.51
N CYS A 82 36.33 -19.24 -8.85
CA CYS A 82 37.46 -19.83 -8.13
C CYS A 82 37.60 -19.18 -6.74
N ALA A 83 37.95 -20.00 -5.75
CA ALA A 83 38.27 -19.58 -4.39
C ALA A 83 39.67 -18.99 -4.28
#